data_AF-A0A935DI74-F1
#
_entry.id   AF-A0A935DI74-F1
#
_cell.length_a   1.000
_cell.length_b   1.000
_cell.length_c   1.000
_cell.angle_alpha   90.00
_cell.angle_beta   90.00
_cell.angle_gamma   90.00
#
_symmetry.space_group_name_H-M   'P 1'
#
loop_
_entity.id
_entity.type
_entity.pdbx_description
1 polymer ?
#
loop_
_entity_poly.entity_id
_entity_poly.type
_entity_poly.pdbx_seq_one_letter_code
_entity_poly.pdbx_strand_id
1 'polypeptide(L)'
;MAILAPQSSAWVPNVPMLHVAAYYQARGGAVATFSFADFPQSPFRYREGQARPPRLPPRWEWTASLEVADPDRSYYDYVLVRRGVVDAPAAEPTRYRLAFSGRDWLLYERTREVIP
;
A
#
# COMPACT_ATOMS: atom_id res chain seq x y z
N MET A 1 -6.28 -1.39 0.61
CA MET A 1 -5.61 -1.14 -0.68
C MET A 1 -4.28 -0.46 -0.43
N ALA A 2 -3.20 -0.93 -1.06
CA ALA A 2 -1.92 -0.22 -1.11
C ALA A 2 -1.92 0.79 -2.26
N ILE A 3 -1.22 1.92 -2.11
CA ILE A 3 -1.12 2.97 -3.14
C ILE A 3 0.36 3.28 -3.37
N LEU A 4 0.78 3.20 -4.63
CA LEU A 4 2.18 3.33 -5.02
C LEU A 4 2.30 4.46 -6.04
N ALA A 5 2.98 5.53 -5.62
CA ALA A 5 3.00 6.84 -6.27
C ALA A 5 4.44 7.33 -6.46
N PRO A 6 4.69 8.28 -7.39
CA PRO A 6 6.01 8.84 -7.60
C PRO A 6 6.55 9.51 -6.34
N GLN A 7 7.81 9.20 -6.01
CA GLN A 7 8.55 9.77 -4.89
C GLN A 7 9.29 11.07 -5.25
N SER A 8 9.21 11.51 -6.50
CA SER A 8 9.77 12.78 -6.96
C SER A 8 8.94 13.37 -8.10
N SER A 9 9.04 14.68 -8.27
CA SER A 9 8.49 15.40 -9.41
C SER A 9 9.57 15.65 -10.46
N ALA A 10 9.20 15.56 -11.74
CA ALA A 10 10.08 15.88 -12.87
C ALA A 10 10.37 17.39 -12.99
N TRP A 11 9.61 18.25 -12.29
CA TRP A 11 9.63 19.71 -12.45
C TRP A 11 10.15 20.44 -11.21
N VAL A 12 9.99 19.84 -10.04
CA VAL A 12 10.40 20.44 -8.76
C VAL A 12 10.96 19.35 -7.84
N PRO A 13 12.03 19.63 -7.08
CA PRO A 13 12.61 18.68 -6.13
C PRO A 13 11.76 18.60 -4.86
N ASN A 14 10.55 18.04 -4.98
CA ASN A 14 9.64 17.79 -3.87
C ASN A 14 8.97 16.41 -3.99
N VAL A 15 8.28 16.02 -2.92
CA VAL A 15 7.51 14.77 -2.76
C VAL A 15 6.01 15.07 -2.82
N PRO A 16 5.45 15.35 -4.02
CA PRO A 16 4.09 15.90 -4.14
C PRO A 16 3.00 14.97 -3.61
N MET A 17 3.33 13.68 -3.38
CA MET A 17 2.38 12.65 -2.96
C MET A 17 2.73 11.97 -1.62
N LEU A 18 3.62 12.56 -0.81
CA LEU A 18 4.15 11.95 0.43
C LEU A 18 3.06 11.42 1.40
N HIS A 19 1.87 12.04 1.42
CA HIS A 19 0.78 11.64 2.32
C HIS A 19 -0.49 11.16 1.59
N VAL A 20 -0.44 11.04 0.26
CA VAL A 20 -1.61 10.66 -0.54
C VAL A 20 -2.09 9.25 -0.20
N ALA A 21 -1.17 8.31 0.03
CA ALA A 21 -1.51 6.94 0.39
C ALA A 21 -2.34 6.88 1.69
N ALA A 22 -1.83 7.50 2.76
CA ALA A 22 -2.50 7.52 4.06
C ALA A 22 -3.86 8.25 4.01
N TYR A 23 -3.95 9.37 3.29
CA TYR A 23 -5.20 10.13 3.16
C TYR A 23 -6.31 9.31 2.50
N TYR A 24 -6.02 8.66 1.36
CA TYR A 24 -7.03 7.88 0.65
C TYR A 24 -7.36 6.56 1.34
N GLN A 25 -6.40 5.95 2.05
CA GLN A 25 -6.69 4.81 2.92
C GLN A 25 -7.71 5.19 3.99
N ALA A 26 -7.46 6.27 4.73
CA ALA A 26 -8.38 6.75 5.76
C ALA A 26 -9.76 7.17 5.17
N ARG A 27 -9.77 7.88 4.04
CA ARG A 27 -11.01 8.33 3.38
C ARG A 27 -11.85 7.18 2.82
N GLY A 28 -11.21 6.13 2.32
CA GLY A 28 -11.87 4.95 1.75
C GLY A 28 -12.37 3.94 2.78
N GLY A 29 -12.27 4.25 4.08
CA GLY A 29 -12.56 3.28 5.15
C GLY A 29 -11.56 2.12 5.23
N ALA A 30 -10.42 2.23 4.54
CA ALA A 30 -9.33 1.30 4.66
C ALA A 30 -8.44 1.68 5.86
N VAL A 31 -7.59 0.74 6.28
CA VAL A 31 -6.73 0.97 7.44
C VAL A 31 -5.56 1.87 7.05
N ALA A 32 -5.38 2.97 7.78
CA ALA A 32 -4.12 3.72 7.76
C ALA A 32 -3.05 2.87 8.45
N THR A 33 -2.09 2.38 7.66
CA THR A 33 -1.07 1.41 8.09
C THR A 33 -0.19 1.94 9.23
N PHE A 34 0.02 3.25 9.28
CA PHE A 34 0.64 3.92 10.43
C PHE A 34 -0.42 4.31 11.44
N SER A 35 -0.38 3.69 12.61
CA SER A 35 -1.40 3.86 13.65
C SER A 35 -0.77 4.09 15.02
N PHE A 36 -1.41 4.93 15.83
CA PHE A 36 -1.05 5.06 17.25
C PHE A 36 -1.15 3.72 17.99
N ALA A 37 -1.98 2.78 17.52
CA ALA A 37 -2.11 1.45 18.13
C ALA A 37 -0.81 0.63 18.16
N ASP A 38 0.19 0.97 17.33
CA ASP A 38 1.49 0.31 17.34
C ASP A 38 2.45 0.82 18.43
N PHE A 39 2.14 1.97 19.05
CA PHE A 39 3.01 2.59 20.05
C PHE A 39 2.73 2.06 21.47
N PRO A 40 3.76 1.64 22.23
CA PRO A 40 3.58 1.14 23.59
C PRO A 40 2.84 2.09 24.54
N GLN A 41 2.93 3.40 24.34
CA GLN A 41 2.24 4.40 25.16
C GLN A 41 0.78 4.64 24.76
N SER A 42 0.33 4.14 23.62
CA SER A 42 -1.04 4.39 23.14
C SER A 42 -2.07 3.65 24.01
N PRO A 43 -3.22 4.28 24.34
CA PRO A 43 -4.29 3.64 25.07
C PRO A 43 -5.14 2.70 24.20
N PHE A 44 -4.93 2.70 22.87
CA PHE A 44 -5.63 1.84 21.94
C PHE A 44 -4.71 0.74 21.40
N ARG A 45 -5.27 -0.46 21.16
CA ARG A 45 -4.56 -1.63 20.66
C ARG A 45 -5.35 -2.31 19.54
N TYR A 46 -4.63 -2.96 18.64
CA TYR A 46 -5.24 -3.93 17.74
C TYR A 46 -5.77 -5.11 18.53
N ARG A 47 -6.88 -5.70 18.08
CA ARG A 47 -7.39 -6.96 18.61
C ARG A 47 -6.41 -8.08 18.25
N GLU A 48 -6.16 -8.97 19.20
CA GLU A 48 -5.38 -10.19 18.94
C GLU A 48 -6.10 -11.12 17.96
N GLY A 49 -5.33 -11.89 17.18
CA GLY A 49 -5.84 -12.87 16.23
C GLY A 49 -6.50 -12.31 14.96
N GLN A 50 -6.67 -10.99 14.84
CA GLN A 50 -7.17 -10.36 13.62
C GLN A 50 -6.00 -9.94 12.71
N ALA A 51 -6.20 -10.06 11.39
CA ALA A 51 -5.27 -9.51 10.41
C ALA A 51 -5.12 -8.00 10.65
N ARG A 52 -3.88 -7.56 10.88
CA ARG A 52 -3.54 -6.15 11.08
C ARG A 52 -2.67 -5.66 9.94
N PRO A 53 -2.71 -4.36 9.62
CA PRO A 53 -1.75 -3.79 8.70
C PRO A 53 -0.30 -4.09 9.14
N PRO A 54 0.62 -4.31 8.19
CA PRO A 54 2.04 -4.43 8.47
C PRO A 54 2.56 -3.20 9.23
N ARG A 55 3.48 -3.42 10.16
CA ARG A 55 4.15 -2.31 10.85
C ARG A 55 5.08 -1.62 9.87
N LEU A 56 4.79 -0.37 9.57
CA LEU A 56 5.64 0.41 8.68
C LEU A 56 6.89 0.92 9.42
N PRO A 57 8.07 0.90 8.79
CA PRO A 57 9.28 1.46 9.36
C PRO A 57 9.17 3.00 9.45
N PRO A 58 10.00 3.66 10.27
CA PRO A 58 10.13 5.11 10.23
C PRO A 58 10.44 5.60 8.81
N ARG A 59 9.86 6.74 8.42
CA ARG A 59 10.03 7.35 7.09
C ARG A 59 9.52 6.50 5.93
N TRP A 60 8.64 5.51 6.18
CA TRP A 60 8.01 4.72 5.12
C TRP A 60 7.35 5.58 4.04
N GLU A 61 6.85 6.77 4.42
CA GLU A 61 6.17 7.69 3.52
C GLU A 61 7.08 8.17 2.37
N TRP A 62 8.40 8.15 2.59
CA TRP A 62 9.43 8.50 1.61
C TRP A 62 9.79 7.35 0.66
N THR A 63 9.24 6.15 0.88
CA THR A 63 9.52 4.96 0.08
C THR A 63 8.19 4.32 -0.35
N ALA A 64 7.67 4.72 -1.51
CA ALA A 64 6.46 4.13 -2.08
C ALA A 64 6.81 2.77 -2.70
N SER A 65 6.89 1.74 -1.86
CA SER A 65 7.24 0.38 -2.24
C SER A 65 6.29 -0.61 -1.61
N LEU A 66 5.81 -1.57 -2.41
CA LEU A 66 4.98 -2.65 -1.92
C LEU A 66 5.73 -3.56 -0.94
N GLU A 67 7.04 -3.77 -1.14
CA GLU A 67 7.91 -4.51 -0.20
C GLU A 67 7.91 -3.88 1.20
N VAL A 68 7.85 -2.54 1.28
CA VAL A 68 7.81 -1.83 2.55
C VAL A 68 6.40 -1.84 3.14
N ALA A 69 5.39 -1.67 2.29
CA ALA A 69 4.01 -1.54 2.72
C ALA A 69 3.36 -2.87 3.14
N ASP A 70 3.77 -3.98 2.51
CA ASP A 70 3.20 -5.32 2.66
C ASP A 70 4.21 -6.37 2.20
N PRO A 71 5.28 -6.66 2.96
CA PRO A 71 6.41 -7.49 2.53
C PRO A 71 6.02 -8.93 2.17
N ASP A 72 5.04 -9.50 2.86
CA ASP A 72 4.57 -10.88 2.63
C ASP A 72 3.40 -10.97 1.64
N ARG A 73 2.92 -9.83 1.15
CA ARG A 73 1.83 -9.69 0.16
C ARG A 73 0.52 -10.28 0.71
N SER A 74 0.39 -10.27 2.04
CA SER A 74 -0.68 -10.97 2.75
C SER A 74 -1.82 -10.04 3.18
N TYR A 75 -1.57 -8.73 3.28
CA TYR A 75 -2.56 -7.82 3.86
C TYR A 75 -3.46 -7.16 2.81
N TYR A 76 -2.91 -6.67 1.70
CA TYR A 76 -3.69 -5.92 0.73
C TYR A 76 -4.20 -6.80 -0.42
N ASP A 77 -5.53 -6.90 -0.53
CA ASP A 77 -6.18 -7.53 -1.69
C ASP A 77 -6.03 -6.71 -2.98
N TYR A 78 -5.85 -5.39 -2.86
CA TYR A 78 -5.75 -4.49 -4.01
C TYR A 78 -4.54 -3.56 -3.87
N VAL A 79 -3.85 -3.35 -4.99
CA VAL A 79 -2.70 -2.44 -5.13
C VAL A 79 -2.96 -1.48 -6.28
N LEU A 80 -2.99 -0.18 -5.99
CA LEU A 80 -3.18 0.88 -6.96
C LEU A 80 -1.81 1.52 -7.28
N VAL A 81 -1.36 1.38 -8.52
CA VAL A 81 -0.03 1.77 -8.98
C VAL A 81 -0.14 2.93 -9.97
N ARG A 82 0.62 4.00 -9.76
CA ARG A 82 0.75 5.07 -10.76
C ARG A 82 1.63 4.59 -11.90
N ARG A 83 1.22 4.80 -13.16
CA ARG A 83 2.06 4.48 -14.32
C ARG A 83 3.43 5.15 -14.21
N GLY A 84 4.47 4.43 -14.60
CA GLY A 84 5.86 4.88 -14.49
C GLY A 84 6.55 4.57 -13.16
N VAL A 85 5.79 4.15 -12.13
CA VAL A 85 6.38 3.51 -10.95
C VAL A 85 6.78 2.08 -11.35
N VAL A 86 8.05 1.74 -11.16
CA VAL A 86 8.55 0.37 -11.36
C VAL A 86 8.07 -0.43 -10.17
N ASP A 87 6.96 -1.15 -10.33
CA ASP A 87 6.25 -1.70 -9.19
C ASP A 87 6.04 -3.20 -9.25
N ALA A 88 6.30 -3.82 -8.11
CA ALA A 88 6.41 -5.26 -7.89
C ALA A 88 5.20 -6.12 -8.32
N PRO A 89 3.92 -5.67 -8.33
CA PRO A 89 2.81 -6.53 -8.73
C PRO A 89 2.92 -7.09 -10.15
N ALA A 90 3.44 -6.30 -11.09
CA ALA A 90 3.63 -6.74 -12.47
C ALA A 90 4.71 -7.83 -12.61
N ALA A 91 5.66 -7.87 -11.67
CA ALA A 91 6.71 -8.89 -11.61
C ALA A 91 6.23 -10.20 -10.95
N GLU A 92 5.05 -10.21 -10.32
CA GLU A 92 4.48 -11.36 -9.62
C GLU A 92 3.12 -11.79 -10.24
N PRO A 93 3.06 -12.16 -11.54
CA PRO A 93 1.79 -12.40 -12.25
C PRO A 93 0.98 -13.60 -11.74
N THR A 94 1.58 -14.50 -10.95
CA THR A 94 0.89 -15.60 -10.29
C THR A 94 0.14 -15.16 -9.03
N ARG A 95 0.58 -14.06 -8.40
CA ARG A 95 0.02 -13.49 -7.16
C ARG A 95 -0.88 -12.31 -7.40
N TYR A 96 -0.70 -11.60 -8.51
CA TYR A 96 -1.50 -10.43 -8.86
C TYR A 96 -1.99 -10.49 -10.30
N ARG A 97 -3.26 -10.13 -10.47
CA ARG A 97 -3.86 -9.91 -11.79
C ARG A 97 -4.17 -8.43 -11.98
N LEU A 98 -4.06 -7.94 -13.21
CA LEU A 98 -4.50 -6.59 -13.55
C LEU A 98 -6.04 -6.56 -13.57
N ALA A 99 -6.64 -5.88 -12.61
CA ALA A 99 -8.09 -5.75 -12.47
C ALA A 99 -8.64 -4.55 -13.26
N PHE A 100 -7.88 -3.46 -13.35
CA PHE A 100 -8.28 -2.28 -14.12
C PHE A 100 -7.07 -1.51 -14.67
N SER A 101 -7.20 -1.02 -15.91
CA SER A 101 -6.20 -0.22 -16.60
C SER A 101 -6.76 1.17 -16.90
N GLY A 102 -6.48 2.13 -16.03
CA GLY A 102 -6.85 3.53 -16.22
C GLY A 102 -5.81 4.31 -17.04
N ARG A 103 -6.11 5.60 -17.27
CA ARG A 103 -5.19 6.53 -17.95
C ARG A 103 -3.86 6.63 -17.20
N ASP A 104 -3.93 7.01 -15.93
CA ASP A 104 -2.76 7.31 -15.10
C ASP A 104 -2.42 6.20 -14.10
N TRP A 105 -3.38 5.32 -13.82
CA TRP A 105 -3.34 4.37 -12.72
C TRP A 105 -3.66 2.96 -13.21
N LEU A 106 -3.01 1.98 -12.60
CA LEU A 106 -3.25 0.55 -12.77
C LEU A 106 -3.74 -0.01 -11.44
N LEU A 107 -4.78 -0.84 -11.46
CA LEU A 107 -5.26 -1.55 -10.29
C LEU A 107 -4.94 -3.02 -10.44
N TYR A 108 -4.17 -3.54 -9.49
CA TYR A 108 -3.90 -4.96 -9.34
C TYR A 108 -4.75 -5.53 -8.22
N GLU A 109 -5.25 -6.73 -8.44
CA GLU A 109 -5.95 -7.52 -7.45
C GLU A 109 -5.12 -8.77 -7.16
N ARG A 110 -4.96 -9.08 -5.87
CA ARG A 110 -4.30 -10.30 -5.44
C ARG A 110 -5.14 -11.51 -5.86
N THR A 111 -4.52 -12.47 -6.53
CA THR A 111 -5.14 -13.74 -6.84
C THR A 111 -5.37 -14.48 -5.52
N ARG A 112 -6.62 -14.85 -5.26
CA ARG A 112 -6.92 -15.81 -4.19
C ARG A 112 -6.81 -17.19 -4.81
N GLU A 113 -5.95 -18.05 -4.29
CA GLU A 113 -6.10 -19.48 -4.56
C GLU A 113 -7.49 -19.87 -4.08
N VAL A 114 -8.34 -20.26 -5.03
CA VAL A 114 -9.53 -21.02 -4.72
C VAL A 114 -9.01 -22.41 -4.40
N ILE A 115 -8.74 -22.68 -3.12
CA ILE A 115 -8.57 -24.06 -2.67
C ILE A 115 -9.97 -24.69 -2.76
N PRO A 116 -10.19 -25.68 -3.63
CA PRO A 116 -11.48 -26.37 -3.75
C PRO A 116 -11.81 -27.19 -2.50
#